data_AF-A0A7V6T3K6-F1
#
_entry.id   AF-A0A7V6T3K6-F1
#
_cell.length_a   1.000
_cell.length_b   1.000
_cell.length_c   1.000
_cell.angle_alpha   90.00
_cell.angle_beta   90.00
_cell.angle_gamma   90.00
#
_symmetry.space_group_name_H-M   'P 1'
#
loop_
_entity.id
_entity.type
_entity.pdbx_description
1 polymer ?
#
loop_
_entity_poly.entity_id
_entity_poly.type
_entity_poly.pdbx_seq_one_letter_code
_entity_poly.pdbx_strand_id
1 'polypeptide(L)' 'MFAGTKFADYTYEDVAEHIGVDATYYYYNEQWPGRTYSWYAEDDNDVSFAIVLSERGGVWKLDAATQSSFD' A
#
# COMPACT_ATOMS: atom_id res chain seq x y z
N MET A 1 -9.26 1.88 7.92
CA MET A 1 -9.04 0.52 8.46
C MET A 1 -9.67 -0.48 7.49
N PHE A 2 -8.89 -1.38 6.87
CA PHE A 2 -9.43 -2.39 5.94
C PHE A 2 -9.95 -3.65 6.65
N ALA A 3 -9.70 -3.80 7.96
CA ALA A 3 -10.22 -4.89 8.76
C ALA A 3 -11.75 -4.99 8.66
N GLY A 4 -12.27 -6.19 8.38
CA GLY A 4 -13.70 -6.44 8.17
C GLY A 4 -14.21 -6.09 6.76
N THR A 5 -13.36 -5.63 5.86
CA THR A 5 -13.69 -5.46 4.44
C THR A 5 -13.18 -6.66 3.62
N LYS A 6 -13.71 -6.85 2.40
CA LYS A 6 -13.20 -7.87 1.46
C LYS A 6 -11.73 -7.66 1.04
N PHE A 7 -11.17 -6.48 1.34
CA PHE A 7 -9.80 -6.10 0.97
C PHE A 7 -8.79 -6.35 2.10
N ALA A 8 -9.24 -6.79 3.28
CA ALA A 8 -8.38 -7.01 4.45
C ALA A 8 -7.27 -8.05 4.21
N ASP A 9 -7.50 -8.94 3.25
CA ASP A 9 -6.59 -10.03 2.90
C ASP A 9 -5.80 -9.77 1.61
N TYR A 10 -5.97 -8.60 0.99
CA TYR A 10 -5.26 -8.28 -0.26
C TYR A 10 -3.76 -8.22 -0.04
N THR A 11 -3.00 -8.88 -0.91
CA THR A 11 -1.55 -8.79 -0.98
C THR A 11 -1.11 -7.71 -1.96
N TYR A 12 0.20 -7.57 -2.16
CA TYR A 12 0.74 -6.71 -3.22
C TYR A 12 0.21 -7.16 -4.58
N GLU A 13 0.24 -8.47 -4.85
CA GLU A 13 -0.14 -9.07 -6.11
C GLU A 13 -1.61 -8.80 -6.44
N ASP A 14 -2.51 -8.93 -5.46
CA ASP A 14 -3.93 -8.61 -5.64
C ASP A 14 -4.14 -7.15 -6.03
N VAL A 15 -3.41 -6.21 -5.41
CA VAL A 15 -3.52 -4.78 -5.71
C VAL A 15 -2.90 -4.44 -7.08
N ALA A 16 -1.74 -5.00 -7.39
CA ALA A 16 -1.08 -4.82 -8.68
C ALA A 16 -1.95 -5.37 -9.83
N GLU A 17 -2.61 -6.50 -9.64
CA GLU A 17 -3.58 -7.05 -10.61
C GLU A 17 -4.77 -6.11 -10.80
N HIS A 18 -5.31 -5.52 -9.73
CA HIS A 18 -6.41 -4.55 -9.83
C HIS A 18 -6.02 -3.24 -10.51
N ILE A 19 -4.79 -2.77 -10.31
CA ILE A 19 -4.26 -1.57 -10.96
C ILE A 19 -3.87 -1.86 -12.41
N GLY A 20 -3.44 -3.09 -12.69
CA GLY A 20 -3.00 -3.55 -14.01
C GLY A 20 -1.52 -3.30 -14.31
N VAL A 21 -0.77 -2.70 -13.38
CA VAL A 21 0.68 -2.48 -13.49
C VAL A 21 1.37 -2.61 -12.14
N ASP A 22 2.65 -3.00 -12.17
CA ASP A 22 3.51 -3.02 -10.99
C ASP A 22 3.77 -1.62 -10.41
N ALA A 23 4.08 -1.57 -9.12
CA ALA A 23 4.42 -0.32 -8.45
C ALA A 23 5.70 0.29 -9.03
N THR A 24 5.68 1.61 -9.22
CA THR A 24 6.84 2.39 -9.66
C THR A 24 7.94 2.40 -8.61
N TYR A 25 7.57 2.42 -7.32
CA TYR A 25 8.52 2.50 -6.22
C TYR A 25 8.11 1.61 -5.04
N TYR A 26 9.12 1.05 -4.39
CA TYR A 26 8.97 0.22 -3.19
C TYR A 26 9.98 0.63 -2.13
N TYR A 27 9.54 0.73 -0.89
CA TYR A 27 10.41 0.90 0.27
C TYR A 27 9.75 0.35 1.54
N TYR A 28 10.58 0.00 2.52
CA TYR A 28 10.08 -0.26 3.87
C TYR A 28 9.98 1.07 4.62
N ASN A 29 8.80 1.37 5.17
CA ASN A 29 8.58 2.60 5.92
C ASN A 29 8.74 2.33 7.41
N GLU A 30 9.71 2.97 8.05
CA GLU A 30 9.94 2.82 9.50
C GLU A 30 8.98 3.68 10.35
N GLN A 31 8.49 4.79 9.78
CA GLN A 31 7.54 5.69 10.44
C GLN A 31 6.13 5.08 10.48
N TRP A 32 5.77 4.34 9.42
CA TRP A 32 4.55 3.53 9.31
C TRP A 32 4.98 2.09 9.04
N PRO A 33 5.36 1.31 10.07
CA PRO A 33 5.99 0.00 9.93
C PRO A 33 5.26 -0.88 8.91
N GLY A 34 5.87 -1.04 7.74
CA GLY A 34 5.21 -1.72 6.63
C GLY A 34 5.94 -1.56 5.31
N ARG A 35 5.56 -2.41 4.36
CA ARG A 35 6.01 -2.32 2.96
C ARG A 35 5.14 -1.30 2.24
N THR A 36 5.75 -0.22 1.79
CA THR A 36 5.06 0.81 1.02
C THR A 36 5.34 0.61 -0.46
N TYR A 37 4.28 0.61 -1.25
CA TYR A 37 4.32 0.54 -2.70
C TYR A 37 3.61 1.76 -3.26
N SER A 38 4.25 2.43 -4.22
CA SER A 38 3.74 3.66 -4.83
C SER A 38 3.68 3.53 -6.34
N TRP A 39 2.57 4.00 -6.91
CA TRP A 39 2.36 4.18 -8.34
C TRP A 39 2.33 5.67 -8.63
N TYR A 40 3.13 6.11 -9.59
CA TYR A 40 3.07 7.47 -10.13
C TYR A 40 2.25 7.47 -11.42
N ALA A 41 1.52 8.54 -11.68
CA ALA A 41 0.89 8.72 -12.98
C ALA A 41 1.98 8.89 -14.04
N GLU A 42 1.78 8.30 -15.22
CA GLU A 42 2.78 8.30 -16.30
C GLU A 42 3.21 9.71 -16.71
N ASP A 43 2.24 10.65 -16.75
CA ASP A 43 2.45 12.02 -17.20
C ASP A 43 2.59 13.03 -16.05
N ASP A 44 2.49 12.61 -14.79
CA ASP A 44 2.51 13.51 -13.64
C ASP A 44 3.11 12.84 -12.39
N ASN A 45 4.35 13.19 -12.09
CA ASN A 45 5.07 12.67 -10.92
C ASN A 45 4.61 13.29 -9.59
N ASP A 46 3.80 14.35 -9.61
CA ASP A 46 3.19 14.91 -8.41
C ASP A 46 1.91 14.15 -8.01
N VAL A 47 1.33 13.38 -8.95
CA VAL A 47 0.18 12.51 -8.71
C VAL A 47 0.67 11.09 -8.43
N SER A 48 0.41 10.62 -7.21
CA SER A 48 0.74 9.25 -6.81
C SER A 48 -0.36 8.60 -5.98
N PHE A 49 -0.42 7.28 -6.09
CA PHE A 49 -1.19 6.41 -5.21
C PHE A 49 -0.22 5.52 -4.45
N ALA A 50 -0.41 5.36 -3.15
CA ALA A 50 0.42 4.50 -2.33
C ALA A 50 -0.41 3.62 -1.40
N ILE A 51 0.07 2.40 -1.19
CA ILE A 51 -0.46 1.48 -0.19
C ILE A 51 0.62 1.13 0.84
N VAL A 52 0.18 0.69 2.01
CA VAL A 52 1.05 0.09 3.02
C VAL A 52 0.56 -1.34 3.28
N LEU A 53 1.49 -2.30 3.25
CA LEU A 53 1.23 -3.66 3.70
C LEU A 53 1.89 -3.88 5.07
N SER A 54 1.16 -4.50 5.99
CA SER A 54 1.69 -4.96 7.28
C SER A 54 1.74 -6.48 7.34
N GLU A 55 2.72 -7.01 8.06
CA GLU A 55 2.88 -8.46 8.22
C GLU A 55 1.89 -9.01 9.26
N ARG A 56 1.11 -10.01 8.87
CA ARG A 56 0.16 -10.71 9.74
C ARG A 56 0.25 -12.21 9.48
N GLY A 57 0.84 -12.95 10.43
CA GLY A 57 1.00 -14.40 10.32
C GLY A 57 1.93 -14.84 9.18
N GLY A 58 2.99 -14.06 8.88
CA GLY A 58 3.94 -14.35 7.80
C GLY A 58 3.49 -13.89 6.41
N VAL A 59 2.33 -13.24 6.30
CA VAL A 59 1.78 -12.72 5.04
C VAL A 59 1.65 -11.21 5.13
N TRP A 60 2.07 -10.51 4.08
CA TRP A 60 1.96 -9.05 3.96
C TRP A 60 0.59 -8.70 3.38
N LYS A 61 -0.23 -8.00 4.16
CA LYS A 61 -1.62 -7.71 3.83
C LYS A 61 -1.90 -6.23 3.84
N LEU A 62 -2.85 -5.80 3.02
CA LEU A 62 -3.25 -4.41 2.88
C LEU A 62 -3.66 -3.84 4.24
N ASP A 63 -2.95 -2.81 4.64
CA ASP A 63 -3.24 -2.06 5.84
C ASP A 63 -3.67 -0.65 5.51
N ALA A 64 -4.42 -0.06 6.44
CA ALA A 64 -4.67 1.37 6.33
C ALA A 64 -3.35 2.06 6.67
N ALA A 65 -2.83 2.86 5.74
CA ALA A 65 -1.89 3.90 6.13
C ALA A 65 -2.60 4.74 7.19
N THR A 66 -2.22 4.60 8.46
CA THR A 66 -2.73 5.47 9.51
C THR A 66 -2.10 6.81 9.23
N GLN A 67 -2.80 7.68 8.51
CA GLN A 67 -2.45 9.08 8.51
C GLN A 67 -2.63 9.51 9.97
N SER A 68 -1.56 9.57 10.77
CA SER A 68 -1.59 10.47 11.92
C SER A 68 -1.90 11.81 11.29
N SER A 69 -3.08 12.34 11.59
CA SER A 69 -3.34 13.76 11.39
C SER A 69 -2.11 14.50 11.88
N PHE A 70 -1.43 15.20 10.96
CA PHE A 70 -0.40 16.15 11.33
C PHE A 70 -1.05 17.10 12.33
N ASP A 71 -0.57 17.11 13.57
CA ASP A 71 -0.84 18.21 14.52
C ASP A 71 -0.19 19.50 14.00
#